data_AF-W5MPV3-F1
#
_entry.id   AF-W5MPV3-F1
#
_cell.length_a   1.000
_cell.length_b   1.000
_cell.length_c   1.000
_cell.angle_alpha   90.00
_cell.angle_beta   90.00
_cell.angle_gamma   90.00
#
_symmetry.space_group_name_H-M   'P 1'
#
loop_
_entity.id
_entity.type
_entity.pdbx_description
1 polymer ?
#
loop_
_entity_poly.entity_id
_entity_poly.type
_entity_poly.pdbx_seq_one_letter_code
_entity_poly.pdbx_strand_id
1 'polypeptide(L)'
;MWVLLFVGLVQCLSAYDVDLKKLEGLAKAKVELRDFIFCALCDLNRLREVKAFVTQDIPLYHNLVMKHIPGADPELVLLNHYYEELDRIPLTDMSRAEINALLGSLGFYKKSQPEEPVPEELRFAPAKDSPWSRSPE
;
A
#
# COMPACT_ATOMS: atom_id res chain seq x y z
N MET A 1 -2.92 -4.12 -48.97
CA MET A 1 -1.99 -3.10 -48.45
C MET A 1 -2.49 -2.70 -47.07
N TRP A 2 -1.74 -3.07 -46.03
CA TRP A 2 -1.86 -2.69 -44.60
C TRP A 2 -3.22 -2.76 -43.90
N VAL A 3 -3.55 -3.97 -43.43
CA VAL A 3 -4.07 -4.16 -42.07
C VAL A 3 -2.85 -4.00 -41.15
N LEU A 4 -2.91 -3.16 -40.10
CA LEU A 4 -2.02 -3.10 -38.90
C LEU A 4 -1.81 -1.64 -38.41
N LEU A 5 -2.82 -1.02 -37.81
CA LEU A 5 -2.71 0.20 -36.98
C LEU A 5 -4.00 0.20 -36.13
N PHE A 6 -4.07 0.02 -34.80
CA PHE A 6 -3.15 0.16 -33.68
C PHE A 6 -3.52 -0.90 -32.63
N VAL A 7 -2.68 -1.91 -32.42
CA VAL A 7 -2.66 -2.66 -31.15
C VAL A 7 -1.57 -1.99 -30.34
N GLY A 8 -1.94 -1.13 -29.40
CA GLY A 8 -0.97 -0.28 -28.72
C GLY A 8 -1.53 0.44 -27.52
N LEU A 9 -2.29 -0.25 -26.66
CA LEU A 9 -2.55 0.23 -25.31
C LEU A 9 -2.36 -0.92 -24.30
N VAL A 10 -1.20 -1.57 -24.37
CA VAL A 10 -0.68 -2.36 -23.24
C VAL A 10 0.31 -1.44 -22.53
N GLN A 11 -0.21 -0.51 -21.76
CA GLN A 11 0.63 0.30 -20.88
C GLN A 11 0.76 -0.44 -19.55
N CYS A 12 1.98 -0.93 -19.32
CA CYS A 12 2.63 -1.12 -18.04
C CYS A 12 1.73 -1.62 -16.90
N LEU A 13 1.43 -2.92 -16.87
CA LEU A 13 1.27 -3.61 -15.60
C LEU A 13 2.67 -3.75 -15.00
N SER A 14 3.15 -2.73 -14.27
CA SER A 14 4.08 -2.99 -13.18
C SER A 14 3.28 -3.62 -12.04
N ALA A 15 2.68 -4.78 -12.32
CA ALA A 15 2.18 -5.67 -11.29
C ALA A 15 3.43 -6.21 -10.63
N TYR A 16 3.93 -5.51 -9.61
CA TYR A 16 4.84 -6.08 -8.65
C TYR A 16 4.25 -7.44 -8.26
N ASP A 17 4.97 -8.53 -8.55
CA ASP A 17 4.49 -9.88 -8.32
C ASP A 17 4.52 -10.12 -6.81
N VAL A 18 3.40 -9.80 -6.18
CA VAL A 18 3.22 -9.98 -4.74
C VAL A 18 3.17 -11.48 -4.48
N ASP A 19 4.22 -12.00 -3.84
CA ASP A 19 4.27 -13.41 -3.45
C ASP A 19 3.29 -13.63 -2.29
N LEU A 20 2.09 -14.10 -2.62
CA LEU A 20 1.02 -14.35 -1.64
C LEU A 20 1.43 -15.32 -0.53
N LYS A 21 2.44 -16.18 -0.76
CA LYS A 21 2.94 -17.09 0.27
C LYS A 21 3.74 -16.36 1.34
N LYS A 22 4.48 -15.30 0.96
CA LYS A 22 5.19 -14.45 1.94
C LYS A 22 4.26 -13.61 2.78
N LEU A 23 3.03 -13.39 2.30
CA LEU A 23 2.01 -12.60 2.98
C LEU A 23 1.10 -13.43 3.91
N GLU A 24 1.47 -14.67 4.19
CA GLU A 24 0.81 -15.48 5.20
C GLU A 24 0.92 -14.77 6.56
N GLY A 25 -0.22 -14.41 7.15
CA GLY A 25 -0.27 -13.63 8.39
C GLY A 25 -0.17 -12.10 8.23
N LEU A 26 -0.32 -11.56 7.01
CA LEU A 26 -0.44 -10.11 6.79
C LEU A 26 -1.57 -9.53 7.63
N ALA A 27 -1.26 -8.52 8.44
CA ALA A 27 -2.23 -7.89 9.32
C ALA A 27 -2.20 -6.37 9.27
N LYS A 28 -1.03 -5.79 8.98
CA LYS A 28 -0.80 -4.34 9.00
C LYS A 28 0.14 -3.97 7.87
N ALA A 29 0.18 -2.69 7.54
CA ALA A 29 1.24 -2.15 6.71
C ALA A 29 1.72 -0.82 7.29
N LYS A 30 3.00 -0.53 7.06
CA LYS A 30 3.58 0.78 7.32
C LYS A 30 4.14 1.33 6.02
N VAL A 31 3.97 2.62 5.82
CA VAL A 31 4.58 3.33 4.71
C VAL A 31 5.78 4.08 5.26
N GLU A 32 6.97 3.61 4.93
CA GLU A 32 8.23 4.23 5.31
C GLU A 32 8.61 5.23 4.23
N LEU A 33 8.79 6.49 4.63
CA LEU A 33 8.99 7.57 3.68
C LEU A 33 10.19 8.40 4.10
N ARG A 34 10.88 8.94 3.10
CA ARG A 34 11.78 10.08 3.31
C ARG A 34 11.04 11.18 4.05
N ASP A 35 11.81 12.03 4.74
CA ASP A 35 11.38 13.36 5.20
C ASP A 35 10.84 14.12 4.00
N PHE A 36 9.54 13.95 3.75
CA PHE A 36 8.73 14.91 3.03
C PHE A 36 8.54 16.08 4.00
N ILE A 37 9.65 16.70 4.45
CA ILE A 37 9.63 18.10 4.85
C ILE A 37 8.86 18.75 3.73
N PHE A 38 7.71 19.28 4.10
CA PHE A 38 6.59 19.68 3.27
C PHE A 38 7.06 20.80 2.35
N CYS A 39 7.89 20.46 1.39
CA CYS A 39 8.50 21.39 0.49
C CYS A 39 7.42 21.59 -0.56
N ALA A 40 6.50 22.50 -0.26
CA ALA A 40 5.53 23.05 -1.20
C ALA A 40 6.23 23.65 -2.45
N LEU A 41 7.56 23.79 -2.39
CA LEU A 41 8.45 24.36 -3.39
C LEU A 41 9.40 23.34 -4.05
N CYS A 42 9.38 22.07 -3.66
CA CYS A 42 10.26 21.07 -4.27
C CYS A 42 9.52 20.34 -5.39
N ASP A 43 9.90 20.65 -6.64
CA ASP A 43 9.46 19.95 -7.85
C ASP A 43 9.96 18.50 -7.85
N LEU A 44 9.18 17.62 -7.25
CA LEU A 44 9.33 16.18 -7.43
C LEU A 44 8.16 15.70 -8.28
N ASN A 45 8.20 16.01 -9.58
CA ASN A 45 7.19 15.58 -10.55
C ASN A 45 6.96 14.06 -10.52
N ARG A 46 7.99 13.28 -10.11
CA ARG A 46 7.91 11.82 -9.96
C ARG A 46 7.22 11.36 -8.66
N LEU A 47 7.36 12.10 -7.55
CA LEU A 47 6.85 11.70 -6.22
C LEU A 47 5.55 12.42 -5.83
N ARG A 48 4.97 13.21 -6.74
CA ARG A 48 3.70 13.92 -6.52
C ARG A 48 2.57 12.94 -6.16
N GLU A 49 2.48 11.83 -6.90
CA GLU A 49 1.46 10.81 -6.70
C GLU A 49 1.61 10.11 -5.34
N VAL A 50 2.83 9.70 -4.98
CA VAL A 50 3.13 9.08 -3.69
C VAL A 50 2.84 10.06 -2.55
N LYS A 51 3.22 11.33 -2.68
CA LYS A 51 2.92 12.36 -1.68
C LYS A 51 1.41 12.56 -1.50
N ALA A 52 0.65 12.58 -2.60
CA ALA A 52 -0.80 12.69 -2.55
C ALA A 52 -1.42 11.48 -1.84
N PHE A 53 -0.96 10.27 -2.14
CA PHE A 53 -1.38 9.05 -1.45
C PHE A 53 -1.12 9.11 0.06
N VAL A 54 0.10 9.50 0.46
CA VAL A 54 0.50 9.57 1.87
C VAL A 54 -0.34 10.58 2.65
N THR A 55 -0.62 11.73 2.03
CA THR A 55 -1.32 12.83 2.71
C THR A 55 -2.84 12.62 2.73
N GLN A 56 -3.42 12.05 1.67
CA GLN A 56 -4.86 11.99 1.47
C GLN A 56 -5.45 10.60 1.72
N ASP A 57 -4.77 9.52 1.34
CA ASP A 57 -5.33 8.17 1.39
C ASP A 57 -4.94 7.39 2.66
N ILE A 58 -3.71 7.52 3.16
CA ILE A 58 -3.29 6.86 4.41
C ILE A 58 -4.29 7.03 5.56
N PRO A 59 -4.80 8.25 5.88
CA PRO A 59 -5.77 8.40 6.97
C PRO A 59 -7.12 7.69 6.73
N LEU A 60 -7.42 7.30 5.49
CA LEU A 60 -8.64 6.56 5.13
C LEU A 60 -8.45 5.05 5.25
N TYR A 61 -7.22 4.55 5.23
CA TYR A 61 -6.95 3.12 5.32
C TYR A 61 -6.88 2.65 6.76
N HIS A 62 -7.57 1.54 7.04
CA HIS A 62 -7.45 0.86 8.33
C HIS A 62 -6.13 0.06 8.37
N ASN A 63 -5.48 0.00 9.54
CA ASN A 63 -4.21 -0.74 9.74
C ASN A 63 -3.03 -0.31 8.85
N LEU A 64 -3.08 0.90 8.28
CA LEU A 64 -2.00 1.52 7.52
C LEU A 64 -1.45 2.73 8.27
N VAL A 65 -0.16 2.73 8.57
CA VAL A 65 0.49 3.83 9.30
C VAL A 65 1.65 4.42 8.50
N MET A 66 1.80 5.74 8.51
CA MET A 66 2.99 6.37 7.95
C MET A 66 4.10 6.44 9.00
N LYS A 67 5.31 6.02 8.64
CA LYS A 67 6.51 6.18 9.44
C LYS A 67 7.52 7.01 8.67
N HIS A 68 8.02 8.04 9.33
CA HIS A 68 8.96 8.95 8.74
C HIS A 68 10.42 8.51 9.05
N ILE A 69 11.24 8.34 8.01
CA ILE A 69 12.66 7.93 8.09
C ILE A 69 13.53 8.89 7.26
N PRO A 70 14.52 9.56 7.87
CA PRO A 70 15.41 10.45 7.12
C PRO A 70 16.34 9.65 6.20
N GLY A 71 16.43 10.06 4.93
CA GLY A 71 17.45 9.56 3.98
C GLY A 71 17.09 8.29 3.19
N ALA A 72 16.03 7.56 3.54
CA ALA A 72 15.56 6.39 2.79
C ALA A 72 14.64 6.75 1.60
N ASP A 73 14.46 5.83 0.66
CA ASP A 73 13.46 5.92 -0.40
C ASP A 73 12.07 5.51 0.12
N PRO A 74 10.96 5.95 -0.51
CA PRO A 74 9.62 5.60 -0.06
C PRO A 74 9.29 4.13 -0.34
N GLU A 75 8.93 3.38 0.70
CA GLU A 75 8.65 1.94 0.64
C GLU A 75 7.40 1.58 1.46
N LEU A 76 6.59 0.67 0.92
CA LEU A 76 5.48 0.03 1.63
C LEU A 76 6.01 -1.23 2.28
N VAL A 77 6.03 -1.25 3.60
CA VAL A 77 6.46 -2.41 4.39
C VAL A 77 5.23 -3.13 4.93
N LEU A 78 5.06 -4.38 4.52
CA LEU A 78 3.97 -5.24 4.91
C LEU A 78 4.35 -5.95 6.22
N LEU A 79 3.45 -5.89 7.20
CA LEU A 79 3.70 -6.33 8.57
C LEU A 79 2.70 -7.42 8.97
N ASN A 80 3.19 -8.39 9.73
CA ASN A 80 2.30 -9.33 10.39
C ASN A 80 1.70 -8.72 11.67
N HIS A 81 0.91 -9.52 12.38
CA HIS A 81 0.30 -9.14 13.65
C HIS A 81 1.33 -8.79 14.75
N TYR A 82 2.51 -9.42 14.70
CA TYR A 82 3.63 -9.25 15.64
C TYR A 82 4.57 -8.09 15.27
N TYR A 83 4.22 -7.26 14.26
CA TYR A 83 5.08 -6.19 13.72
C TYR A 83 6.37 -6.69 13.06
N GLU A 84 6.42 -7.95 12.63
CA GLU A 84 7.52 -8.47 11.81
C GLU A 84 7.27 -8.13 10.34
N GLU A 85 8.35 -7.79 9.64
CA GLU A 85 8.34 -7.41 8.23
C GLU A 85 8.24 -8.66 7.35
N LEU A 86 7.16 -8.76 6.59
CA LEU A 86 6.93 -9.85 5.64
C LEU A 86 7.51 -9.53 4.27
N ASP A 87 7.26 -8.31 3.79
CA ASP A 87 7.73 -7.86 2.48
C ASP A 87 7.93 -6.34 2.45
N ARG A 88 8.75 -5.86 1.52
CA ARG A 88 9.03 -4.43 1.29
C ARG A 88 8.92 -4.11 -0.18
N ILE A 89 8.00 -3.19 -0.50
CA ILE A 89 7.65 -2.84 -1.88
C ILE A 89 8.05 -1.38 -2.13
N PRO A 90 8.92 -1.08 -3.11
CA PRO A 90 9.31 0.30 -3.42
C PRO A 90 8.13 1.06 -4.05
N LEU A 91 7.84 2.25 -3.53
CA LEU A 91 6.75 3.12 -4.01
C LEU A 91 7.20 4.15 -5.05
N THR A 92 8.51 4.32 -5.23
CA THR A 92 9.12 5.38 -6.06
C THR A 92 8.63 5.41 -7.51
N ASP A 93 8.34 4.24 -8.08
CA ASP A 93 7.93 4.09 -9.48
C ASP A 93 6.43 3.80 -9.64
N MET A 94 5.68 3.73 -8.53
CA MET A 94 4.24 3.44 -8.55
C MET A 94 3.40 4.71 -8.49
N SER A 95 2.29 4.71 -9.23
CA SER A 95 1.26 5.73 -9.16
C SER A 95 0.32 5.52 -7.97
N ARG A 96 -0.37 6.59 -7.55
CA ARG A 96 -1.41 6.54 -6.52
C ARG A 96 -2.48 5.49 -6.82
N ALA A 97 -2.87 5.35 -8.08
CA ALA A 97 -3.88 4.38 -8.50
C ALA A 97 -3.39 2.94 -8.33
N GLU A 98 -2.15 2.65 -8.73
CA GLU A 98 -1.53 1.33 -8.57
C GLU A 98 -1.38 0.96 -7.09
N ILE A 99 -0.96 1.91 -6.25
CA ILE A 99 -0.83 1.68 -4.79
C ILE A 99 -2.19 1.35 -4.17
N ASN A 100 -3.24 2.11 -4.51
CA ASN A 100 -4.59 1.84 -4.01
C ASN A 100 -5.12 0.49 -4.50
N ALA A 101 -4.85 0.11 -5.76
CA ALA A 101 -5.21 -1.18 -6.31
C ALA A 101 -4.48 -2.34 -5.60
N LEU A 102 -3.18 -2.16 -5.33
CA LEU A 102 -2.36 -3.10 -4.58
C LEU A 102 -2.94 -3.32 -3.18
N LEU A 103 -3.20 -2.25 -2.42
CA LEU A 103 -3.80 -2.35 -1.09
C LEU A 103 -5.18 -3.02 -1.13
N GLY A 104 -5.98 -2.74 -2.17
CA GLY A 104 -7.25 -3.44 -2.40
C GLY A 104 -7.07 -4.94 -2.60
N SER A 105 -6.11 -5.36 -3.43
CA SER A 105 -5.81 -6.79 -3.65
C SER A 105 -5.29 -7.50 -2.39
N LEU A 106 -4.60 -6.75 -1.52
CA LEU A 106 -4.12 -7.24 -0.22
C LEU A 106 -5.24 -7.35 0.83
N GLY A 107 -6.43 -6.82 0.55
CA GLY A 107 -7.57 -6.85 1.46
C GLY A 107 -7.63 -5.69 2.45
N PHE A 108 -6.90 -4.60 2.21
CA PHE A 108 -7.04 -3.41 3.04
C PHE A 108 -8.36 -2.70 2.77
N TYR A 109 -9.06 -2.37 3.86
CA TYR A 109 -10.28 -1.58 3.77
C TYR A 109 -9.98 -0.09 3.73
N LYS A 110 -10.50 0.58 2.70
CA LYS A 110 -10.50 2.04 2.57
C LYS A 110 -11.84 2.59 3.03
N LYS A 111 -11.83 3.47 4.03
CA LYS A 111 -13.01 4.20 4.50
C LYS A 111 -13.39 5.32 3.53
N SER A 112 -14.65 5.74 3.58
CA SER A 112 -15.10 6.93 2.84
C SER A 112 -14.65 8.21 3.56
N GLN A 113 -14.67 8.19 4.89
CA GLN A 113 -14.22 9.29 5.74
C GLN A 113 -13.32 8.76 6.87
N PRO A 114 -12.32 9.54 7.33
CA PRO A 114 -11.38 9.08 8.36
C PRO A 114 -12.07 8.75 9.69
N GLU A 115 -13.12 9.53 10.02
CA GLU A 115 -13.92 9.41 11.24
C GLU A 115 -14.95 8.28 11.19
N GLU A 116 -15.16 7.67 10.02
CA GLU A 116 -16.14 6.60 9.85
C GLU A 116 -15.70 5.33 10.61
N PRO A 117 -16.59 4.69 11.39
CA PRO A 117 -16.28 3.44 12.04
C PRO A 117 -16.08 2.33 11.01
N VAL A 118 -15.07 1.48 11.21
CA VAL A 118 -14.86 0.30 10.37
C VAL A 118 -15.99 -0.70 10.65
N PRO A 119 -16.70 -1.22 9.63
CA PRO A 119 -17.69 -2.28 9.80
C PRO A 119 -17.11 -3.47 10.57
N GLU A 120 -17.93 -4.14 11.40
CA GLU A 120 -17.44 -5.21 12.27
C GLU A 120 -16.74 -6.34 11.49
N GLU A 121 -17.23 -6.64 10.29
CA GLU A 121 -16.67 -7.63 9.37
C GLU A 121 -15.24 -7.31 8.91
N LEU A 122 -14.88 -6.01 8.85
CA LEU A 122 -13.60 -5.53 8.33
C LEU A 122 -12.67 -4.99 9.42
N ARG A 123 -13.05 -5.13 10.70
CA ARG A 123 -12.22 -4.71 11.83
C ARG A 123 -10.84 -5.36 11.86
N PHE A 124 -10.78 -6.61 11.40
CA PHE A 124 -9.54 -7.39 11.34
C PHE A 124 -8.84 -7.31 9.99
N ALA A 125 -9.50 -6.78 8.95
CA ALA A 125 -8.89 -6.64 7.62
C ALA A 125 -7.59 -5.82 7.69
N PRO A 126 -6.52 -6.21 6.97
CA PRO A 126 -6.42 -7.35 6.04
C PRO A 126 -6.16 -8.72 6.68
N ALA A 127 -6.03 -8.84 8.00
CA ALA A 127 -5.78 -10.12 8.67
C ALA A 127 -6.94 -11.09 8.40
N LYS A 128 -6.61 -12.25 7.83
CA LYS A 128 -7.57 -13.34 7.57
C LYS A 128 -7.88 -14.14 8.83
N ASP A 129 -6.96 -14.17 9.79
CA ASP A 129 -7.03 -15.01 10.98
C ASP A 129 -6.98 -14.20 12.27
N SER A 130 -7.70 -14.67 13.28
CA SER A 130 -7.61 -14.15 14.65
C SER A 130 -6.27 -14.56 15.26
N PRO A 131 -5.52 -13.64 15.92
CA PRO A 131 -4.25 -13.99 16.58
C PRO A 131 -4.37 -15.09 17.64
N TRP A 132 -5.59 -15.37 18.09
CA TRP A 132 -5.92 -16.29 19.18
C TRP A 132 -6.32 -17.70 18.72
N SER A 133 -6.43 -17.95 17.41
CA SER A 133 -6.82 -19.26 16.87
C SER A 133 -5.64 -20.16 16.53
N ARG A 134 -4.47 -19.97 17.12
CA ARG A 134 -3.46 -21.04 17.18
C ARG A 134 -4.03 -22.17 18.04
N SER A 135 -4.75 -23.09 17.41
CA SER A 135 -4.94 -24.43 17.96
C SER A 135 -3.54 -24.99 18.23
N PRO A 136 -3.23 -25.46 19.45
CA PRO A 136 -1.99 -26.19 19.68
C PRO A 136 -2.01 -27.43 18.80
N GLU A 137 -0.98 -27.61 17.98
CA GLU A 137 -0.69 -28.88 17.31
C GLU A 137 -0.45 -30.01 18.33
#